data_AF-A0A9E5QBC8-F1
#
_entry.id   AF-A0A9E5QBC8-F1
#
_cell.length_a   1.000
_cell.length_b   1.000
_cell.length_c   1.000
_cell.angle_alpha   90.00
_cell.angle_beta   90.00
_cell.angle_gamma   90.00
#
_symmetry.space_group_name_H-M   'P 1'
#
loop_
_entity.id
_entity.type
_entity.pdbx_description
1 polymer ?
#
loop_
_entity_poly.entity_id
_entity_poly.type
_entity_poly.pdbx_seq_one_letter_code
_entity_poly.pdbx_strand_id
1 'polypeptide(L)'
;MELKDDQNQTITIRLAGETPSAILSISVKKADVNALGTLDPIRANHGSVVTLEITGKPYPAITIELQGKDASAILSAVLSITQPFQLITDYTKVNGIAELLYQEENSLTYRIQLREDSPFVLFTGTGSLRFKMQIPLQETANFFSTVAIPISALDFTRQDGAGNRVSAVFENGEISYPDYPNIEKVSFEAPDFIGLDRLEQFYIKNISLDPLLKGMRFQLGGVAGHVVTKSGPFLKDCRLSKFDTLWQNPRLIILLSIIVWVFPTSIGAYRLYKNFKED
;
A
#
# COMPACT_ATOMS: atom_id res chain seq x y z
N MET A 1 19.49 -4.56 31.16
CA MET A 1 19.21 -5.33 29.94
C MET A 1 18.10 -4.58 29.22
N GLU A 2 18.49 -3.62 28.40
CA GLU A 2 17.56 -2.69 27.73
C GLU A 2 17.42 -3.18 26.29
N LEU A 3 16.42 -4.02 26.02
CA LEU A 3 16.00 -4.30 24.66
C LEU A 3 15.34 -3.02 24.15
N LYS A 4 16.13 -2.13 23.53
CA LYS A 4 15.58 -1.10 22.65
C LYS A 4 14.92 -1.84 21.50
N ASP A 5 13.61 -1.98 21.59
CA ASP A 5 12.76 -2.57 20.56
C ASP A 5 12.94 -1.72 19.28
N ASP A 6 13.74 -2.25 18.35
CA ASP A 6 13.90 -1.68 17.02
C ASP A 6 12.53 -1.73 16.34
N GLN A 7 11.93 -0.56 16.22
CA GLN A 7 10.59 -0.35 15.67
C GLN A 7 10.61 -0.64 14.16
N ASN A 8 10.47 -1.90 13.79
CA ASN A 8 10.36 -2.32 12.39
C ASN A 8 8.90 -2.23 11.93
N GLN A 9 8.67 -1.55 10.81
CA GLN A 9 7.38 -1.53 10.12
C GLN A 9 7.46 -2.46 8.92
N THR A 10 6.57 -3.46 8.87
CA THR A 10 6.47 -4.39 7.73
C THR A 10 5.11 -4.24 7.08
N ILE A 11 5.10 -4.13 5.76
CA ILE A 11 3.89 -4.06 4.95
C ILE A 11 3.98 -5.16 3.91
N THR A 12 2.95 -6.01 3.90
CA THR A 12 2.86 -7.11 2.95
C THR A 12 1.90 -6.73 1.84
N ILE A 13 2.39 -6.72 0.61
CA ILE A 13 1.64 -6.42 -0.60
C ILE A 13 1.50 -7.71 -1.40
N ARG A 14 0.27 -8.06 -1.80
CA ARG A 14 0.01 -9.17 -2.72
C ARG A 14 -0.32 -8.63 -4.11
N LEU A 15 0.43 -9.06 -5.12
CA LEU A 15 0.28 -8.61 -6.50
C LEU A 15 -0.87 -9.35 -7.20
N ALA A 16 -1.71 -8.60 -7.91
CA ALA A 16 -2.84 -9.11 -8.70
C ALA A 16 -2.49 -9.23 -10.19
N GLY A 17 -3.00 -10.25 -10.88
CA GLY A 17 -2.97 -10.30 -12.36
C GLY A 17 -3.34 -11.67 -12.95
N GLU A 18 -4.30 -11.70 -13.86
CA GLU A 18 -4.71 -12.95 -14.56
C GLU A 18 -3.68 -13.41 -15.62
N THR A 19 -2.72 -12.55 -15.98
CA THR A 19 -1.64 -12.88 -16.92
C THR A 19 -0.46 -13.56 -16.20
N PRO A 20 0.15 -14.62 -16.79
CA PRO A 20 1.18 -15.46 -16.15
C PRO A 20 2.49 -14.72 -15.80
N SER A 21 2.66 -13.51 -16.33
CA SER A 21 3.76 -12.60 -16.01
C SER A 21 3.21 -11.18 -15.93
N ALA A 22 3.17 -10.58 -14.74
CA ALA A 22 2.95 -9.14 -14.60
C ALA A 22 4.25 -8.43 -15.01
N ILE A 23 4.35 -8.05 -16.29
CA ILE A 23 5.44 -7.21 -16.79
C ILE A 23 4.95 -5.78 -16.73
N LEU A 24 5.28 -5.09 -15.64
CA LEU A 24 5.26 -3.64 -15.62
C LEU A 24 6.61 -3.19 -16.22
N SER A 25 6.60 -2.32 -17.23
CA SER A 25 7.82 -1.74 -17.79
C SER A 25 7.53 -0.32 -18.21
N ILE A 26 8.17 0.66 -17.58
CA ILE A 26 8.10 2.06 -18.01
C ILE A 26 9.48 2.70 -17.88
N SER A 27 9.78 3.53 -18.88
CA SER A 27 10.98 4.35 -18.99
C SER A 27 10.65 5.75 -18.47
N VAL A 28 11.43 6.25 -17.51
CA VAL A 28 11.23 7.59 -16.92
C VAL A 28 11.78 8.65 -17.88
N LYS A 29 10.89 9.47 -18.45
CA LYS A 29 11.29 10.75 -19.06
C LYS A 29 11.35 11.82 -17.97
N LYS A 30 12.58 12.10 -17.52
CA LYS A 30 13.00 13.20 -16.64
C LYS A 30 12.62 13.00 -15.16
N ALA A 31 13.64 12.71 -14.34
CA ALA A 31 13.52 12.61 -12.89
C ALA A 31 12.98 13.92 -12.29
N ASP A 32 12.06 13.80 -11.34
CA ASP A 32 11.63 14.91 -10.50
C ASP A 32 12.84 15.38 -9.66
N VAL A 33 13.03 16.69 -9.51
CA VAL A 33 14.27 17.28 -8.97
C VAL A 33 14.50 16.89 -7.49
N ASN A 34 13.46 16.37 -6.82
CA ASN A 34 13.48 15.96 -5.43
C ASN A 34 13.43 14.43 -5.22
N ALA A 35 13.54 13.61 -6.27
CA ALA A 35 13.56 12.15 -6.14
C ALA A 35 14.98 11.64 -5.87
N LEU A 36 15.19 10.92 -4.76
CA LEU A 36 16.46 10.19 -4.48
C LEU A 36 16.73 9.09 -5.51
N GLY A 37 15.66 8.62 -6.13
CA GLY A 37 15.63 7.54 -7.09
C GLY A 37 14.19 7.06 -7.31
N THR A 38 14.03 6.10 -8.20
CA THR A 38 12.78 5.37 -8.40
C THR A 38 13.07 3.89 -8.29
N LEU A 39 12.34 3.19 -7.42
CA LEU A 39 12.12 1.78 -7.62
C LEU A 39 11.23 1.64 -8.86
N ASP A 40 11.89 1.22 -9.92
CA ASP A 40 11.34 0.90 -11.22
C ASP A 40 10.68 -0.49 -11.13
N PRO A 41 10.08 -1.02 -12.21
CA PRO A 41 9.07 -2.03 -12.02
C PRO A 41 9.63 -3.33 -11.44
N ILE A 42 9.00 -3.75 -10.36
CA ILE A 42 9.08 -5.10 -9.84
C ILE A 42 8.37 -6.02 -10.82
N ARG A 43 9.08 -7.03 -11.33
CA ARG A 43 8.49 -8.15 -12.07
C ARG A 43 8.50 -9.36 -11.17
N ALA A 44 7.31 -9.90 -10.99
CA ALA A 44 7.10 -11.15 -10.29
C ALA A 44 5.92 -11.90 -10.92
N ASN A 45 5.93 -13.22 -10.80
CA ASN A 45 4.81 -14.05 -11.24
C ASN A 45 3.54 -13.72 -10.44
N HIS A 46 2.38 -13.99 -11.02
CA HIS A 46 1.11 -13.85 -10.30
C HIS A 46 1.10 -14.65 -8.98
N GLY A 47 0.52 -14.05 -7.92
CA GLY A 47 0.47 -14.65 -6.59
C GLY A 47 1.76 -14.52 -5.78
N SER A 48 2.78 -13.83 -6.32
CA SER A 48 3.96 -13.47 -5.55
C SER A 48 3.62 -12.48 -4.44
N VAL A 49 4.35 -12.58 -3.33
CA VAL A 49 4.25 -11.68 -2.18
C VAL A 49 5.42 -10.71 -2.24
N VAL A 50 5.13 -9.42 -2.12
CA VAL A 50 6.14 -8.36 -1.99
C VAL A 50 6.04 -7.81 -0.58
N THR A 51 7.10 -7.95 0.20
CA THR A 51 7.20 -7.41 1.55
C THR A 51 8.10 -6.18 1.50
N LEU A 52 7.58 -5.07 2.01
CA LEU A 52 8.32 -3.84 2.23
C LEU A 52 8.50 -3.67 3.73
N GLU A 53 9.74 -3.58 4.19
CA GLU A 53 10.07 -3.33 5.59
C GLU A 53 10.90 -2.05 5.71
N ILE A 54 10.59 -1.21 6.70
CA ILE A 54 11.49 -0.13 7.11
C ILE A 54 12.07 -0.47 8.47
N THR A 55 13.39 -0.36 8.57
CA THR A 55 14.16 -0.60 9.79
C THR A 55 15.17 0.51 10.04
N GLY A 56 15.56 0.71 11.30
CA GLY A 56 16.77 1.46 11.67
C GLY A 56 16.59 2.93 12.05
N LYS A 57 17.46 3.37 12.97
CA LYS A 57 17.75 4.76 13.33
C LYS A 57 19.27 4.96 13.30
N PRO A 58 19.79 6.12 12.88
CA PRO A 58 19.09 7.33 12.43
C PRO A 58 18.69 7.32 10.95
N TYR A 59 19.16 6.35 10.15
CA TYR A 59 18.88 6.27 8.72
C TYR A 59 17.88 5.15 8.44
N PRO A 60 16.71 5.43 7.83
CA PRO A 60 15.78 4.39 7.46
C PRO A 60 16.42 3.49 6.39
N ALA A 61 16.36 2.19 6.63
CA ALA A 61 16.71 1.16 5.66
C ALA A 61 15.43 0.49 5.18
N ILE A 62 15.24 0.44 3.86
CA ILE A 62 14.15 -0.30 3.23
C ILE A 62 14.66 -1.71 2.91
N THR A 63 13.98 -2.73 3.42
CA THR A 63 14.11 -4.09 2.92
C THR A 63 12.96 -4.36 1.96
N ILE A 64 13.28 -4.84 0.77
CA ILE A 64 12.34 -5.32 -0.21
C ILE A 64 12.59 -6.82 -0.38
N GLU A 65 11.56 -7.60 -0.10
CA GLU A 65 11.55 -9.03 -0.30
C GLU A 65 10.46 -9.40 -1.28
N LEU A 66 10.82 -10.22 -2.27
CA LEU A 66 9.90 -10.80 -3.21
C LEU A 66 9.94 -12.30 -3.04
N GLN A 67 8.77 -12.89 -2.79
CA GLN A 67 8.61 -14.32 -2.68
C GLN A 67 7.66 -14.80 -3.78
N GLY A 68 8.20 -15.62 -4.67
CA GLY A 68 7.41 -16.29 -5.70
C GLY A 68 6.48 -17.33 -5.09
N LYS A 69 5.35 -17.58 -5.76
CA LYS A 69 4.46 -18.69 -5.39
C LYS A 69 5.16 -20.06 -5.47
N ASP A 70 6.04 -20.20 -6.46
CA ASP A 70 6.80 -21.42 -6.74
C ASP A 70 8.31 -21.10 -6.76
N ALA A 71 9.15 -22.07 -6.41
CA ALA A 71 10.61 -21.91 -6.38
C ALA A 71 11.23 -21.57 -7.75
N SER A 72 10.52 -21.86 -8.84
CA SER A 72 10.91 -21.54 -10.22
C SER A 72 10.49 -20.15 -10.69
N ALA A 73 9.77 -19.37 -9.86
CA ALA A 73 9.35 -18.02 -10.23
C ALA A 73 10.56 -17.13 -10.48
N ILE A 74 10.57 -16.44 -11.62
CA ILE A 74 11.62 -15.48 -11.98
C ILE A 74 11.21 -14.13 -11.41
N LEU A 75 12.05 -13.61 -10.52
CA LEU A 75 11.82 -12.36 -9.83
C LEU A 75 12.86 -11.34 -10.30
N SER A 76 12.42 -10.12 -10.58
CA SER A 76 13.35 -9.02 -10.85
C SER A 76 12.85 -7.70 -10.31
N ALA A 77 13.75 -6.88 -9.79
CA ALA A 77 13.48 -5.51 -9.40
C ALA A 77 14.50 -4.60 -10.08
N VAL A 78 14.05 -3.46 -10.57
CA VAL A 78 14.93 -2.42 -11.11
C VAL A 78 14.92 -1.27 -10.14
N LEU A 79 16.09 -0.78 -9.78
CA LEU A 79 16.26 0.35 -8.89
C LEU A 79 17.08 1.41 -9.59
N SER A 80 16.50 2.57 -9.80
CA SER A 80 17.19 3.74 -10.32
C SER A 80 17.49 4.69 -9.17
N ILE A 81 18.75 4.90 -8.79
CA ILE A 81 19.14 5.80 -7.70
C ILE A 81 20.27 6.72 -8.18
N THR A 82 20.23 7.99 -7.78
CA THR A 82 21.25 8.98 -8.16
C THR A 82 22.30 9.20 -7.07
N GLN A 83 22.03 8.79 -5.83
CA GLN A 83 22.93 8.98 -4.69
C GLN A 83 23.65 7.68 -4.28
N PRO A 84 24.81 7.75 -3.62
CA PRO A 84 25.44 6.56 -3.04
C PRO A 84 24.55 5.88 -2.01
N PHE A 85 24.48 4.55 -2.03
CA PHE A 85 23.70 3.77 -1.08
C PHE A 85 24.44 2.51 -0.62
N GLN A 86 24.04 1.98 0.54
CA GLN A 86 24.46 0.66 0.99
C GLN A 86 23.41 -0.37 0.60
N LEU A 87 23.84 -1.45 -0.03
CA LEU A 87 23.01 -2.55 -0.48
C LEU A 87 23.43 -3.82 0.25
N ILE A 88 22.47 -4.52 0.85
CA ILE A 88 22.65 -5.86 1.41
C ILE A 88 21.74 -6.80 0.64
N THR A 89 22.27 -7.87 0.06
CA THR A 89 21.46 -8.80 -0.75
C THR A 89 21.57 -10.23 -0.26
N ASP A 90 20.48 -10.98 -0.40
CA ASP A 90 20.46 -12.42 -0.19
C ASP A 90 19.64 -13.10 -1.30
N TYR A 91 20.13 -14.24 -1.81
CA TYR A 91 19.55 -14.97 -2.95
C TYR A 91 19.35 -14.15 -4.24
N THR A 92 20.23 -13.16 -4.52
CA THR A 92 20.09 -12.31 -5.71
C THR A 92 21.35 -12.28 -6.56
N LYS A 93 21.16 -12.12 -7.88
CA LYS A 93 22.19 -11.69 -8.82
C LYS A 93 21.97 -10.22 -9.16
N VAL A 94 23.02 -9.42 -8.97
CA VAL A 94 23.01 -7.97 -9.19
C VAL A 94 23.73 -7.63 -10.49
N ASN A 95 23.11 -6.83 -11.37
CA ASN A 95 23.71 -6.33 -12.61
C ASN A 95 23.59 -4.79 -12.68
N GLY A 96 24.51 -4.12 -13.37
CA GLY A 96 24.48 -2.65 -13.56
C GLY A 96 25.37 -1.86 -12.60
N ILE A 97 26.18 -2.53 -11.77
CA ILE A 97 27.15 -1.88 -10.87
C ILE A 97 28.44 -1.59 -11.65
N ALA A 98 28.87 -0.32 -11.68
CA ALA A 98 30.09 0.09 -12.36
C ALA A 98 31.35 -0.28 -11.59
N GLU A 99 31.31 -0.05 -10.28
CA GLU A 99 32.45 -0.15 -9.38
C GLU A 99 31.95 -0.58 -7.99
N LEU A 100 32.56 -1.64 -7.46
CA LEU A 100 32.32 -2.10 -6.09
C LEU A 100 33.33 -1.40 -5.20
N LEU A 101 32.90 -0.35 -4.50
CA LEU A 101 33.77 0.35 -3.56
C LEU A 101 33.86 -0.49 -2.28
N TYR A 102 35.04 -1.08 -2.05
CA TYR A 102 35.39 -1.91 -0.89
C TYR A 102 34.63 -3.24 -0.84
N GLN A 103 35.25 -4.28 -1.40
CA GLN A 103 34.78 -5.65 -1.27
C GLN A 103 35.71 -6.40 -0.31
N GLU A 104 35.23 -6.70 0.90
CA GLU A 104 35.84 -7.79 1.68
C GLU A 104 35.41 -9.10 1.02
N GLU A 105 36.35 -10.03 0.82
CA GLU A 105 36.05 -11.39 0.37
C GLU A 105 34.99 -11.97 1.34
N ASN A 106 33.75 -12.17 0.84
CA ASN A 106 32.56 -12.67 1.56
C ASN A 106 31.61 -11.64 2.22
N SER A 107 31.69 -10.35 1.93
CA SER A 107 30.67 -9.39 2.40
C SER A 107 29.35 -9.51 1.61
N LEU A 108 28.22 -9.60 2.32
CA LEU A 108 26.86 -9.45 1.76
C LEU A 108 26.44 -7.97 1.60
N THR A 109 27.29 -7.04 2.07
CA THR A 109 27.04 -5.60 2.04
C THR A 109 27.95 -4.94 1.01
N TYR A 110 27.35 -4.20 0.09
CA TYR A 110 28.00 -3.49 -1.00
C TYR A 110 27.73 -1.99 -0.88
N ARG A 111 28.78 -1.16 -1.05
CA ARG A 111 28.63 0.28 -1.26
C ARG A 111 28.63 0.53 -2.76
N ILE A 112 27.54 1.07 -3.28
CA ILE A 112 27.33 1.19 -4.72
C ILE A 112 27.20 2.66 -5.09
N GLN A 113 27.88 3.02 -6.18
CA GLN A 113 27.66 4.26 -6.92
C GLN A 113 27.29 3.88 -8.36
N LEU A 114 26.18 4.44 -8.87
CA LEU A 114 25.68 4.16 -10.20
C LEU A 114 26.28 5.12 -11.22
N ARG A 115 26.37 4.67 -12.48
CA ARG A 115 26.87 5.49 -13.57
C ARG A 115 25.82 6.50 -13.98
N GLU A 116 26.24 7.71 -14.35
CA GLU A 116 25.34 8.74 -14.84
C GLU A 116 24.62 8.34 -16.14
N ASP A 117 25.28 7.54 -16.99
CA ASP A 117 24.74 7.07 -18.28
C ASP A 117 23.85 5.82 -18.16
N SER A 118 23.84 5.16 -16.99
CA SER A 118 23.04 3.98 -16.69
C SER A 118 22.71 3.94 -15.20
N PRO A 119 21.84 4.86 -14.70
CA PRO A 119 21.62 5.07 -13.27
C PRO A 119 20.70 4.03 -12.65
N PHE A 120 20.77 2.77 -13.08
CA PHE A 120 19.91 1.68 -12.62
C PHE A 120 20.68 0.41 -12.25
N VAL A 121 20.19 -0.30 -11.23
CA VAL A 121 20.61 -1.64 -10.83
C VAL A 121 19.47 -2.61 -11.10
N LEU A 122 19.80 -3.73 -11.75
CA LEU A 122 18.88 -4.83 -11.93
C LEU A 122 19.19 -5.94 -10.93
N PHE A 123 18.22 -6.22 -10.07
CA PHE A 123 18.21 -7.39 -9.19
C PHE A 123 17.43 -8.51 -9.86
N THR A 124 17.98 -9.72 -9.85
CA THR A 124 17.31 -10.93 -10.35
C THR A 124 17.46 -12.06 -9.35
N GLY A 125 16.43 -12.87 -9.18
CA GLY A 125 16.40 -14.02 -8.28
C GLY A 125 15.43 -15.09 -8.77
N THR A 126 15.56 -16.30 -8.22
CA THR A 126 14.67 -17.43 -8.50
C THR A 126 14.02 -17.90 -7.21
N GLY A 127 12.70 -17.92 -7.16
CA GLY A 127 11.91 -18.33 -5.98
C GLY A 127 11.84 -17.26 -4.87
N SER A 128 12.99 -16.71 -4.47
CA SER A 128 13.07 -15.58 -3.52
C SER A 128 14.09 -14.55 -3.98
N LEU A 129 13.85 -13.28 -3.64
CA LEU A 129 14.74 -12.17 -3.89
C LEU A 129 14.64 -11.22 -2.69
N ARG A 130 15.72 -11.03 -1.93
CA ARG A 130 15.76 -10.05 -0.83
C ARG A 130 16.89 -9.07 -1.03
N PHE A 131 16.57 -7.78 -0.94
CA PHE A 131 17.57 -6.73 -0.82
C PHE A 131 17.16 -5.70 0.22
N LYS A 132 18.15 -5.23 0.97
CA LYS A 132 18.04 -4.15 1.94
C LYS A 132 18.90 -3.00 1.48
N MET A 133 18.36 -1.81 1.61
CA MET A 133 18.98 -0.59 1.13
C MET A 133 18.89 0.47 2.21
N GLN A 134 20.04 1.04 2.54
CA GLN A 134 20.14 2.12 3.52
C GLN A 134 20.50 3.41 2.80
N ILE A 135 19.64 4.42 2.97
CA ILE A 135 19.76 5.71 2.30
C ILE A 135 19.84 6.81 3.36
N PRO A 136 20.84 7.70 3.29
CA PRO A 136 20.92 8.83 4.19
C PRO A 136 19.87 9.89 3.83
N LEU A 137 18.62 9.69 4.25
CA LEU A 137 17.53 10.63 4.03
C LEU A 137 17.58 11.80 5.03
N GLN A 138 17.51 13.02 4.51
CA GLN A 138 17.31 14.24 5.32
C GLN A 138 15.89 14.80 5.18
N GLU A 139 15.21 14.51 4.07
CA GLU A 139 13.87 15.00 3.75
C GLU A 139 12.99 13.88 3.19
N THR A 140 11.68 14.14 3.05
CA THR A 140 10.75 13.19 2.43
C THR A 140 11.15 12.96 0.98
N ALA A 141 11.31 11.70 0.58
CA ALA A 141 11.65 11.36 -0.79
C ALA A 141 10.65 10.34 -1.36
N ASN A 142 10.25 10.59 -2.60
CA ASN A 142 9.53 9.59 -3.39
C ASN A 142 10.51 8.47 -3.72
N PHE A 143 10.11 7.24 -3.40
CA PHE A 143 10.98 6.08 -3.55
C PHE A 143 10.58 5.17 -4.71
N PHE A 144 9.37 5.32 -5.25
CA PHE A 144 8.83 4.45 -6.29
C PHE A 144 8.43 5.26 -7.52
N SER A 145 8.54 4.63 -8.70
CA SER A 145 8.15 5.28 -9.96
C SER A 145 6.66 5.68 -9.97
N THR A 146 6.30 6.67 -10.79
CA THR A 146 4.93 7.21 -10.92
C THR A 146 3.92 6.26 -11.58
N VAL A 147 4.30 5.00 -11.80
CA VAL A 147 3.47 4.00 -12.46
C VAL A 147 2.58 3.32 -11.44
N ALA A 148 1.30 3.23 -11.77
CA ALA A 148 0.33 2.47 -10.99
C ALA A 148 0.74 1.00 -10.87
N ILE A 149 1.06 0.53 -9.65
CA ILE A 149 1.37 -0.88 -9.35
C ILE A 149 0.06 -1.59 -8.97
N PRO A 150 -0.47 -2.53 -9.78
CA PRO A 150 -1.72 -3.22 -9.47
C PRO A 150 -1.55 -4.16 -8.26
N ILE A 151 -2.50 -4.12 -7.33
CA ILE A 151 -2.49 -4.94 -6.10
C ILE A 151 -3.88 -5.53 -5.81
N SER A 152 -3.92 -6.75 -5.24
CA SER A 152 -5.18 -7.44 -4.91
C SER A 152 -5.53 -7.35 -3.43
N ALA A 153 -4.51 -7.16 -2.58
CA ALA A 153 -4.66 -7.01 -1.14
C ALA A 153 -3.49 -6.21 -0.57
N LEU A 154 -3.76 -5.50 0.52
CA LEU A 154 -2.78 -4.78 1.32
C LEU A 154 -2.96 -5.14 2.78
N ASP A 155 -1.89 -5.56 3.42
CA ASP A 155 -1.91 -6.08 4.78
C ASP A 155 -0.85 -5.40 5.64
N PHE A 156 -1.30 -4.67 6.66
CA PHE A 156 -0.44 -3.89 7.56
C PHE A 156 -0.08 -4.74 8.79
N THR A 157 0.64 -5.83 8.56
CA THR A 157 1.15 -6.71 9.61
C THR A 157 2.61 -7.03 9.47
N ARG A 158 3.24 -7.29 10.62
CA ARG A 158 4.61 -7.78 10.74
C ARG A 158 4.64 -9.12 11.48
N GLN A 159 5.79 -9.78 11.46
CA GLN A 159 6.08 -10.91 12.33
C GLN A 159 6.89 -10.44 13.54
N ASP A 160 6.53 -10.90 14.73
CA ASP A 160 7.37 -10.70 15.93
C ASP A 160 8.57 -11.65 15.94
N GLY A 161 9.43 -11.56 16.96
CA GLY A 161 10.61 -12.43 17.10
C GLY A 161 10.29 -13.92 17.27
N ALA A 162 9.04 -14.28 17.57
CA ALA A 162 8.57 -15.66 17.64
C ALA A 162 7.85 -16.10 16.35
N GLY A 163 7.80 -15.24 15.33
CA GLY A 163 7.13 -15.51 14.05
C GLY A 163 5.61 -15.30 14.10
N ASN A 164 5.06 -14.78 15.20
CA ASN A 164 3.62 -14.50 15.28
C ASN A 164 3.28 -13.27 14.45
N ARG A 165 2.14 -13.31 13.77
CA ARG A 165 1.60 -12.15 13.05
C ARG A 165 1.08 -11.12 14.05
N VAL A 166 1.68 -9.94 14.06
CA VAL A 166 1.30 -8.79 14.90
C VAL A 166 1.03 -7.56 14.03
N SER A 167 0.36 -6.56 14.58
CA SER A 167 0.06 -5.33 13.82
C SER A 167 1.33 -4.56 13.48
N ALA A 168 1.36 -3.97 12.28
CA ALA A 168 2.37 -2.99 11.89
C ALA A 168 1.95 -1.55 12.19
N VAL A 169 0.76 -1.35 12.78
CA VAL A 169 0.26 -0.06 13.25
C VAL A 169 0.81 0.21 14.65
N PHE A 170 1.60 1.28 14.78
CA PHE A 170 2.32 1.65 16.00
C PHE A 170 1.75 2.93 16.66
N GLU A 171 0.94 3.69 15.93
CA GLU A 171 0.29 4.91 16.41
C GLU A 171 -1.21 4.86 16.10
N ASN A 172 -1.98 5.63 16.88
CA ASN A 172 -3.41 5.79 16.65
C ASN A 172 -3.64 6.54 15.33
N GLY A 173 -4.72 6.20 14.64
CA GLY A 173 -5.06 6.85 13.38
C GLY A 173 -6.56 6.86 13.12
N GLU A 174 -6.92 7.41 11.97
CA GLU A 174 -8.31 7.56 11.56
C GLU A 174 -8.51 7.21 10.07
N ILE A 175 -9.66 6.61 9.78
CA ILE A 175 -10.19 6.45 8.43
C ILE A 175 -11.24 7.54 8.22
N SER A 176 -11.05 8.37 7.20
CA SER A 176 -11.98 9.45 6.85
C SER A 176 -12.56 9.26 5.46
N TYR A 177 -13.72 9.85 5.20
CA TYR A 177 -14.44 9.77 3.93
C TYR A 177 -14.59 11.19 3.34
N PRO A 178 -13.63 11.66 2.52
CA PRO A 178 -13.61 13.04 2.06
C PRO A 178 -14.86 13.48 1.29
N ASP A 179 -15.45 12.58 0.51
CA ASP A 179 -16.68 12.84 -0.25
C ASP A 179 -17.94 12.86 0.62
N TYR A 180 -17.83 12.42 1.88
CA TYR A 180 -18.91 12.34 2.85
C TYR A 180 -18.47 12.96 4.19
N PRO A 181 -18.21 14.29 4.23
CA PRO A 181 -17.58 14.94 5.38
C PRO A 181 -18.42 14.91 6.68
N ASN A 182 -19.72 14.63 6.58
CA ASN A 182 -20.62 14.50 7.73
C ASN A 182 -20.63 13.08 8.33
N ILE A 183 -19.98 12.09 7.70
CA ILE A 183 -19.86 10.75 8.26
C ILE A 183 -18.73 10.76 9.28
N GLU A 184 -19.01 10.19 10.45
CA GLU A 184 -18.02 10.06 11.52
C GLU A 184 -16.79 9.28 11.04
N LYS A 185 -15.61 9.81 11.36
CA LYS A 185 -14.35 9.15 11.06
C LYS A 185 -14.22 7.89 11.92
N VAL A 186 -13.59 6.85 11.36
CA VAL A 186 -13.34 5.61 12.10
C VAL A 186 -11.94 5.67 12.70
N SER A 187 -11.85 5.96 13.99
CA SER A 187 -10.59 5.87 14.73
C SER A 187 -10.18 4.41 14.94
N PHE A 188 -8.87 4.15 14.94
CA PHE A 188 -8.25 2.90 15.33
C PHE A 188 -7.05 3.18 16.23
N GLU A 189 -6.73 2.25 17.11
CA GLU A 189 -5.64 2.40 18.08
C GLU A 189 -4.58 1.32 17.85
N ALA A 190 -3.32 1.59 18.16
CA ALA A 190 -2.34 0.51 18.20
C ALA A 190 -2.69 -0.46 19.35
N PRO A 191 -2.66 -1.80 19.16
CA PRO A 191 -2.11 -2.56 18.04
C PRO A 191 -3.19 -3.14 17.10
N ASP A 192 -4.23 -2.37 16.76
CA ASP A 192 -5.27 -2.81 15.83
C ASP A 192 -4.67 -3.16 14.47
N PHE A 193 -5.25 -4.15 13.80
CA PHE A 193 -4.84 -4.54 12.46
C PHE A 193 -5.63 -3.77 11.42
N ILE A 194 -4.98 -3.41 10.31
CA ILE A 194 -5.65 -2.83 9.14
C ILE A 194 -5.39 -3.75 7.95
N GLY A 195 -6.46 -4.07 7.23
CA GLY A 195 -6.38 -4.87 6.00
C GLY A 195 -7.29 -4.30 4.93
N LEU A 196 -6.79 -4.28 3.69
CA LEU A 196 -7.55 -4.01 2.49
C LEU A 196 -7.54 -5.27 1.63
N ASP A 197 -8.71 -5.77 1.25
CA ASP A 197 -8.84 -7.02 0.49
C ASP A 197 -9.91 -6.88 -0.61
N ARG A 198 -9.97 -7.85 -1.52
CA ARG A 198 -10.87 -7.85 -2.69
C ARG A 198 -10.76 -6.54 -3.48
N LEU A 199 -9.53 -6.14 -3.73
CA LEU A 199 -9.23 -4.88 -4.38
C LEU A 199 -9.52 -4.98 -5.89
N GLU A 200 -10.41 -4.13 -6.40
CA GLU A 200 -10.81 -4.08 -7.81
C GLU A 200 -10.22 -2.85 -8.49
N GLN A 201 -9.51 -3.06 -9.61
CA GLN A 201 -8.81 -1.99 -10.35
C GLN A 201 -7.91 -1.14 -9.43
N PHE A 202 -7.38 -1.76 -8.38
CA PHE A 202 -6.67 -1.07 -7.33
C PHE A 202 -5.17 -1.07 -7.60
N TYR A 203 -4.54 0.06 -7.32
CA TYR A 203 -3.14 0.27 -7.59
C TYR A 203 -2.49 1.19 -6.57
N ILE A 204 -1.19 1.01 -6.39
CA ILE A 204 -0.34 1.96 -5.69
C ILE A 204 0.11 3.02 -6.69
N LYS A 205 -0.25 4.28 -6.43
CA LYS A 205 0.13 5.43 -7.23
C LYS A 205 1.48 6.00 -6.82
N ASN A 206 1.76 6.03 -5.52
CA ASN A 206 3.03 6.53 -4.98
C ASN A 206 3.34 5.83 -3.65
N ILE A 207 4.64 5.66 -3.39
CA ILE A 207 5.16 5.30 -2.08
C ILE A 207 6.31 6.25 -1.79
N SER A 208 6.20 6.98 -0.68
CA SER A 208 7.24 7.91 -0.22
C SER A 208 7.68 7.56 1.18
N LEU A 209 8.97 7.74 1.45
CA LEU A 209 9.52 7.65 2.79
C LEU A 209 9.36 8.99 3.50
N ASP A 210 8.75 8.99 4.67
CA ASP A 210 8.63 10.17 5.52
C ASP A 210 9.56 10.01 6.74
N PRO A 211 10.76 10.63 6.74
CA PRO A 211 11.70 10.51 7.84
C PRO A 211 11.21 11.21 9.12
N LEU A 212 10.28 12.17 9.02
CA LEU A 212 9.70 12.87 10.18
C LEU A 212 8.71 11.97 10.90
N LEU A 213 7.80 11.34 10.13
CA LEU A 213 6.82 10.38 10.64
C LEU A 213 7.43 8.97 10.83
N LYS A 214 8.69 8.77 10.44
CA LYS A 214 9.41 7.50 10.53
C LYS A 214 8.63 6.35 9.90
N GLY A 215 8.04 6.59 8.72
CA GLY A 215 7.17 5.60 8.10
C GLY A 215 7.07 5.71 6.58
N MET A 216 6.25 4.84 6.01
CA MET A 216 5.87 4.88 4.59
C MET A 216 4.54 5.59 4.42
N ARG A 217 4.48 6.53 3.48
CA ARG A 217 3.23 7.08 2.98
C ARG A 217 2.89 6.42 1.65
N PHE A 218 1.72 5.80 1.60
CA PHE A 218 1.15 5.22 0.39
C PHE A 218 0.09 6.14 -0.18
N GLN A 219 0.15 6.38 -1.47
CA GLN A 219 -0.98 6.89 -2.23
C GLN A 219 -1.53 5.75 -3.05
N LEU A 220 -2.79 5.40 -2.80
CA LEU A 220 -3.50 4.29 -3.43
C LEU A 220 -4.64 4.84 -4.29
N GLY A 221 -5.08 4.08 -5.28
CA GLY A 221 -6.26 4.39 -6.10
C GLY A 221 -6.99 3.12 -6.51
N GLY A 222 -8.31 3.19 -6.70
CA GLY A 222 -9.18 2.08 -7.09
C GLY A 222 -10.30 1.81 -6.10
N VAL A 223 -10.93 0.63 -6.20
CA VAL A 223 -12.06 0.24 -5.35
C VAL A 223 -11.64 -0.83 -4.34
N ALA A 224 -11.72 -0.52 -3.05
CA ALA A 224 -11.47 -1.49 -1.99
C ALA A 224 -12.74 -2.29 -1.72
N GLY A 225 -12.73 -3.57 -2.11
CA GLY A 225 -13.84 -4.48 -1.86
C GLY A 225 -14.08 -4.68 -0.37
N HIS A 226 -13.04 -4.79 0.46
CA HIS A 226 -13.12 -4.84 1.93
C HIS A 226 -12.09 -3.88 2.56
N VAL A 227 -12.52 -3.14 3.58
CA VAL A 227 -11.66 -2.35 4.46
C VAL A 227 -11.95 -2.81 5.87
N VAL A 228 -11.02 -3.49 6.52
CA VAL A 228 -11.25 -4.07 7.85
C VAL A 228 -10.25 -3.53 8.86
N THR A 229 -10.76 -3.21 10.04
CA THR A 229 -9.94 -3.06 11.24
C THR A 229 -10.21 -4.22 12.20
N LYS A 230 -9.18 -4.73 12.87
CA LYS A 230 -9.34 -5.75 13.91
C LYS A 230 -8.94 -5.15 15.25
N SER A 231 -9.91 -4.97 16.13
CA SER A 231 -9.69 -4.63 17.52
C SER A 231 -10.15 -5.79 18.39
N GLY A 232 -9.21 -6.44 19.08
CA GLY A 232 -9.47 -7.67 19.83
C GLY A 232 -9.91 -8.86 18.94
N PRO A 233 -10.93 -9.65 19.34
CA PRO A 233 -11.33 -10.86 18.62
C PRO A 233 -12.21 -10.59 17.39
N PHE A 234 -12.73 -9.37 17.21
CA PHE A 234 -13.72 -9.05 16.19
C PHE A 234 -13.12 -8.23 15.05
N LEU A 235 -13.52 -8.55 13.82
CA LEU A 235 -13.27 -7.74 12.63
C LEU A 235 -14.40 -6.72 12.48
N LYS A 236 -14.03 -5.45 12.31
CA LYS A 236 -14.95 -4.35 12.00
C LYS A 236 -14.77 -3.98 10.53
N ASP A 237 -15.86 -4.03 9.77
CA ASP A 237 -15.88 -3.48 8.41
C ASP A 237 -15.99 -1.95 8.49
N CYS A 238 -15.08 -1.26 7.81
CA CYS A 238 -14.99 0.20 7.77
C CYS A 238 -15.43 0.75 6.42
N ARG A 239 -16.16 -0.02 5.61
CA ARG A 239 -16.79 0.52 4.40
C ARG A 239 -18.05 1.29 4.75
N LEU A 240 -18.33 2.32 3.96
CA LEU A 240 -19.63 2.98 3.99
C LEU A 240 -20.70 2.02 3.47
N SER A 241 -21.79 1.85 4.22
CA SER A 241 -22.92 1.11 3.70
C SER A 241 -23.62 1.93 2.62
N LYS A 242 -24.31 1.25 1.68
CA LYS A 242 -25.15 1.94 0.68
C LYS A 242 -26.19 2.84 1.35
N PHE A 243 -26.69 2.41 2.51
CA PHE A 243 -27.64 3.19 3.29
C PHE A 243 -27.01 4.49 3.81
N ASP A 244 -25.80 4.43 4.36
CA ASP A 244 -25.06 5.62 4.82
C ASP A 244 -24.85 6.59 3.66
N THR A 245 -24.44 6.09 2.48
CA THR A 245 -24.26 6.95 1.30
C THR A 245 -25.57 7.57 0.81
N LEU A 246 -26.70 6.85 0.93
CA LEU A 246 -28.03 7.32 0.54
C LEU A 246 -28.49 8.48 1.44
N TRP A 247 -28.27 8.34 2.75
CA TRP A 247 -28.63 9.34 3.75
C TRP A 247 -27.79 10.61 3.68
N GLN A 248 -26.63 10.57 3.04
CA GLN A 248 -25.80 11.75 2.81
C GLN A 248 -26.16 12.53 1.54
N ASN A 249 -27.06 12.02 0.68
CA ASN A 249 -27.46 12.71 -0.53
C ASN A 249 -28.74 13.54 -0.30
N PRO A 250 -28.64 14.88 -0.20
CA PRO A 250 -29.80 15.72 0.13
C PRO A 250 -30.91 15.64 -0.92
N ARG A 251 -30.57 15.39 -2.20
CA ARG A 251 -31.58 15.24 -3.26
C ARG A 251 -32.42 14.00 -3.07
N LEU A 252 -31.82 12.90 -2.62
CA LEU A 252 -32.54 11.65 -2.34
C LEU A 252 -33.40 11.80 -1.09
N ILE A 253 -32.90 12.47 -0.04
CA ILE A 253 -33.70 12.76 1.15
C ILE A 253 -34.93 13.61 0.80
N ILE A 254 -34.76 14.66 -0.01
CA ILE A 254 -35.88 15.49 -0.48
C ILE A 254 -36.88 14.66 -1.29
N LEU A 255 -36.41 13.85 -2.25
CA LEU A 255 -37.28 12.98 -3.05
C LEU A 255 -38.07 12.00 -2.18
N LEU A 256 -37.40 11.36 -1.23
CA LEU A 256 -38.01 10.41 -0.31
C LEU A 256 -39.03 11.12 0.59
N SER A 257 -38.74 12.35 1.02
CA SER A 257 -39.68 13.19 1.78
C SER A 257 -40.93 13.55 0.96
N ILE A 258 -40.76 13.90 -0.32
CA ILE A 258 -41.87 14.14 -1.24
C ILE A 258 -42.73 12.88 -1.39
N ILE A 259 -42.12 11.72 -1.62
CA ILE A 259 -42.85 10.45 -1.77
C ILE A 259 -43.61 10.10 -0.49
N VAL A 260 -42.97 10.22 0.67
CA VAL A 260 -43.59 9.98 1.99
C VAL A 260 -44.76 10.92 2.25
N TRP A 261 -44.75 12.13 1.68
CA TRP A 261 -45.86 13.07 1.81
C TRP A 261 -46.97 12.86 0.78
N VAL A 262 -46.62 12.60 -0.49
CA VAL A 262 -47.56 12.40 -1.61
C VAL A 262 -48.36 11.11 -1.44
N PHE A 263 -47.76 10.05 -0.91
CA PHE A 263 -48.42 8.76 -0.75
C PHE A 263 -49.65 8.79 0.19
N PRO A 264 -49.55 9.24 1.46
CA PRO A 264 -50.70 9.30 2.36
C PRO A 264 -51.73 10.36 1.92
N THR A 265 -51.30 11.48 1.35
CA THR A 265 -52.22 12.51 0.83
C THR A 265 -53.04 11.98 -0.35
N SER A 266 -52.41 11.22 -1.25
CA SER A 266 -53.12 10.55 -2.37
C SER A 266 -54.10 9.49 -1.86
N ILE A 267 -53.72 8.68 -0.87
CA ILE A 267 -54.62 7.68 -0.25
C ILE A 267 -55.80 8.37 0.44
N GLY A 268 -55.55 9.46 1.16
CA GLY A 268 -56.59 10.26 1.83
C GLY A 268 -57.58 10.84 0.82
N ALA A 269 -57.07 11.46 -0.25
CA ALA A 269 -57.91 11.99 -1.33
C ALA A 269 -58.73 10.90 -2.03
N TYR A 270 -58.13 9.73 -2.29
CA TYR A 270 -58.83 8.59 -2.89
C TYR A 270 -59.96 8.05 -1.99
N ARG A 271 -59.70 7.88 -0.68
CA ARG A 271 -60.72 7.46 0.28
C ARG A 271 -61.87 8.46 0.35
N LEU A 272 -61.56 9.75 0.37
CA LEU A 272 -62.56 10.81 0.40
C LEU A 272 -63.43 10.79 -0.88
N TYR A 273 -62.81 10.68 -2.05
CA TYR A 273 -63.52 10.55 -3.33
C TYR A 273 -64.42 9.32 -3.38
N LYS A 274 -63.96 8.17 -2.86
CA LYS A 274 -64.75 6.94 -2.82
C LYS A 274 -66.02 7.11 -1.98
N ASN A 275 -65.92 7.73 -0.80
CA ASN A 275 -67.08 7.95 0.07
C ASN A 275 -68.14 8.84 -0.58
N PHE A 276 -67.73 9.90 -1.30
CA PHE A 276 -68.67 10.79 -2.01
C PHE A 276 -69.41 10.15 -3.19
N LYS A 277 -68.93 9.01 -3.70
CA LYS A 277 -69.57 8.31 -4.82
C LYS A 277 -70.59 7.27 -4.36
N GLU A 278 -70.49 6.83 -3.10
CA GLU A 278 -71.40 5.85 -2.49
C GLU A 278 -72.63 6.51 -1.84
N ASP A 279 -72.58 7.82 -1.60
CA ASP A 279 -73.71 8.68 -1.23
C ASP A 279 -74.44 9.24 -2.48
#